data_AF-A0A356PBJ2-F1
#
_entry.id   AF-A0A356PBJ2-F1
#
_cell.length_a   1.000
_cell.length_b   1.000
_cell.length_c   1.000
_cell.angle_alpha   90.00
_cell.angle_beta   90.00
_cell.angle_gamma   90.00
#
_symmetry.space_group_name_H-M   'P 1'
#
loop_
_entity.id
_entity.type
_entity.pdbx_description
1 polymer ?
#
loop_
_entity_poly.entity_id
_entity_poly.type
_entity_poly.pdbx_seq_one_letter_code
_entity_poly.pdbx_strand_id
1 'polypeptide(L)'
;MQRFVWVRFGAVLKKEFIHILRDRASLIMAIALPIVMLIIFGYAINTNVEHLPTVVWDQAQTADSRELITSIRNTQYMDPDNYVQGYQEIEGYLDSGKARAAVIIPPDFGKKIQGMEQANVQVLVDGSDPTVARAVMSAVQMLGLNKSLELQSERLVARGTATGLELPLNLVTRVWYNPDMRSRVFNIPALIGLILQSVIAMLTSFSIVREKERGTMETLLICPATRTEIVLGKF
;
A
#
# COMPACT_ATOMS: atom_id res chain seq x y z
N MET A 1 -42.11 5.58 37.99
CA MET A 1 -40.74 5.57 37.45
C MET A 1 -39.86 4.72 38.37
N GLN A 2 -39.39 3.54 37.93
CA GLN A 2 -38.44 2.76 38.74
C GLN A 2 -37.10 3.49 38.78
N ARG A 3 -36.66 3.91 39.98
CA ARG A 3 -35.33 4.52 40.15
C ARG A 3 -34.25 3.49 39.84
N PHE A 4 -33.22 3.91 39.11
CA PHE A 4 -32.03 3.10 38.86
C PHE A 4 -31.35 2.75 40.18
N VAL A 5 -31.08 1.46 40.42
CA VAL A 5 -30.47 0.97 41.66
C VAL A 5 -29.10 0.36 41.34
N TRP A 6 -28.03 1.01 41.80
CA TRP A 6 -26.64 0.61 41.57
C TRP A 6 -26.31 -0.83 41.98
N VAL A 7 -26.95 -1.32 43.06
CA VAL A 7 -26.78 -2.70 43.53
C VAL A 7 -27.31 -3.71 42.51
N ARG A 8 -28.46 -3.45 41.89
CA ARG A 8 -29.05 -4.33 40.86
C ARG A 8 -28.19 -4.31 39.59
N PHE A 9 -27.67 -3.14 39.21
CA PHE A 9 -26.76 -3.01 38.09
C PHE A 9 -25.47 -3.83 38.31
N GLY A 10 -24.82 -3.70 39.47
CA GLY A 10 -23.61 -4.46 39.79
C GLY A 10 -23.83 -5.98 39.80
N ALA A 11 -25.00 -6.43 40.27
CA ALA A 11 -25.37 -7.86 40.24
C ALA A 11 -25.53 -8.39 38.81
N VAL A 12 -26.19 -7.63 37.92
CA VAL A 12 -26.32 -7.99 36.49
C VAL A 12 -24.96 -7.99 35.82
N LEU A 13 -24.13 -6.99 36.06
CA LEU A 13 -22.80 -6.87 35.47
C LEU A 13 -21.90 -8.06 35.89
N LYS A 14 -21.89 -8.41 37.17
CA LYS A 14 -21.17 -9.59 37.68
C LYS A 14 -21.64 -10.88 37.00
N LYS A 15 -22.96 -11.05 36.82
CA LYS A 15 -23.53 -12.23 36.15
C LYS A 15 -23.06 -12.33 34.70
N GLU A 16 -23.17 -11.25 33.92
CA GLU A 16 -22.78 -11.25 32.52
C GLU A 16 -21.26 -11.47 32.35
N PHE A 17 -20.44 -10.90 33.23
CA PHE A 17 -18.99 -11.13 33.22
C PHE A 17 -18.63 -12.60 33.49
N ILE A 18 -19.28 -13.24 34.46
CA ILE A 18 -19.11 -14.67 34.73
C ILE A 18 -19.59 -15.52 33.56
N HIS A 19 -20.68 -15.15 32.90
CA HIS A 19 -21.17 -15.84 31.70
C HIS A 19 -20.14 -15.79 30.56
N ILE A 20 -19.58 -14.62 30.25
CA ILE A 20 -18.55 -14.46 29.21
C ILE A 20 -17.31 -15.30 29.52
N LEU A 21 -16.82 -15.27 30.77
CA LEU A 21 -15.65 -16.05 31.18
C LEU A 21 -15.88 -17.57 31.12
N ARG A 22 -17.11 -18.02 31.33
CA ARG A 22 -17.45 -19.44 31.37
C ARG A 22 -17.76 -20.01 29.98
N ASP A 23 -18.20 -19.17 29.04
CA ASP A 23 -18.37 -19.55 27.65
C ASP A 23 -17.02 -19.51 26.91
N ARG A 24 -16.34 -20.66 26.89
CA ARG A 24 -15.02 -20.82 26.27
C ARG A 24 -15.01 -20.43 24.79
N ALA A 25 -16.08 -20.69 24.05
CA ALA A 25 -16.13 -20.36 22.62
C ALA A 25 -16.20 -18.84 22.40
N SER A 26 -17.07 -18.16 23.14
CA SER A 26 -17.18 -16.70 23.12
C SER A 26 -15.89 -16.02 23.60
N LEU A 27 -15.26 -16.53 24.67
CA LEU A 27 -14.01 -16.00 25.18
C LEU A 27 -12.86 -16.17 24.17
N ILE A 28 -12.75 -17.33 23.52
CA ILE A 28 -11.78 -17.57 22.45
C ILE A 28 -12.01 -16.61 21.30
N MET A 29 -13.24 -16.47 20.80
CA MET A 29 -13.52 -15.53 19.70
C MET A 29 -13.21 -14.08 20.08
N ALA A 30 -13.59 -13.65 21.28
CA ALA A 30 -13.37 -12.28 21.75
C ALA A 30 -11.89 -11.91 21.89
N ILE A 31 -11.00 -12.88 22.16
CA ILE A 31 -9.56 -12.64 22.32
C ILE A 31 -8.79 -12.97 21.04
N ALA A 32 -9.06 -14.12 20.43
CA ALA A 32 -8.34 -14.60 19.25
C ALA A 32 -8.63 -13.74 18.02
N LEU A 33 -9.87 -13.32 17.78
CA LEU A 33 -10.21 -12.55 16.58
C LEU A 33 -9.48 -11.20 16.52
N PRO A 34 -9.46 -10.37 17.59
CA PRO A 34 -8.66 -9.14 17.59
C PRO A 34 -7.15 -9.39 17.49
N ILE A 35 -6.61 -10.44 18.11
CA ILE A 35 -5.18 -10.77 18.00
C ILE A 35 -4.84 -11.15 16.56
N VAL A 36 -5.64 -12.00 15.91
CA VAL A 36 -5.45 -12.37 14.51
C VAL A 36 -5.56 -11.15 13.62
N MET A 37 -6.56 -10.28 13.83
CA MET A 37 -6.67 -9.01 13.11
C MET A 37 -5.45 -8.12 13.34
N LEU A 38 -4.92 -8.02 14.55
CA LEU A 38 -3.74 -7.22 14.87
C LEU A 38 -2.50 -7.79 14.20
N ILE A 39 -2.33 -9.11 14.13
CA ILE A 39 -1.23 -9.74 13.41
C ILE A 39 -1.36 -9.47 11.91
N ILE A 40 -2.55 -9.69 11.34
CA ILE A 40 -2.81 -9.45 9.91
C ILE A 40 -2.56 -7.98 9.58
N PHE A 41 -3.18 -7.03 10.28
CA PHE A 41 -3.00 -5.61 10.02
C PHE A 41 -1.60 -5.11 10.39
N GLY A 42 -0.99 -5.64 11.44
CA GLY A 42 0.38 -5.29 11.82
C GLY A 42 1.41 -5.71 10.78
N TYR A 43 1.17 -6.83 10.06
CA TYR A 43 1.98 -7.23 8.92
C TYR A 43 1.56 -6.58 7.60
N ALA A 44 0.25 -6.37 7.38
CA ALA A 44 -0.29 -5.88 6.12
C ALA A 44 -0.22 -4.35 5.98
N ILE A 45 -0.36 -3.61 7.08
CA ILE A 45 -0.23 -2.15 7.12
C ILE A 45 1.23 -1.81 7.41
N ASN A 46 2.11 -2.08 6.44
CA ASN A 46 3.41 -1.43 6.42
C ASN A 46 3.32 -0.23 5.47
N THR A 47 3.35 0.97 6.03
CA THR A 47 3.34 2.22 5.24
C THR A 47 4.73 2.61 4.73
N ASN A 48 5.78 1.90 5.15
CA ASN A 48 7.11 2.12 4.60
C ASN A 48 7.15 1.53 3.19
N VAL A 49 7.36 2.42 2.23
CA VAL A 49 7.49 2.05 0.81
C VAL A 49 8.94 1.63 0.60
N GLU A 50 9.17 0.33 0.65
CA GLU A 50 10.47 -0.28 0.39
C GLU A 50 10.29 -1.38 -0.67
N HIS A 51 11.36 -1.66 -1.40
CA HIS A 51 11.42 -2.77 -2.37
C HIS A 51 10.33 -2.69 -3.45
N LEU A 52 10.11 -1.49 -4.01
CA LEU A 52 9.10 -1.32 -5.05
C LEU A 52 9.57 -1.99 -6.35
N PRO A 53 8.82 -2.99 -6.88
CA PRO A 53 9.20 -3.68 -8.11
C PRO A 53 9.33 -2.69 -9.25
N THR A 54 10.54 -2.57 -9.80
CA THR A 54 10.88 -1.54 -10.78
C THR A 54 11.46 -2.18 -12.02
N VAL A 55 11.01 -1.73 -13.19
CA VAL A 55 11.63 -2.09 -14.48
C VAL A 55 12.54 -0.97 -14.96
N VAL A 56 13.62 -1.34 -15.66
CA VAL A 56 14.61 -0.39 -16.19
C VAL A 56 14.70 -0.54 -17.68
N TRP A 57 14.54 0.57 -18.39
CA TRP A 57 14.88 0.70 -19.80
C TRP A 57 16.17 1.51 -19.90
N ASP A 58 17.30 0.81 -19.93
CA ASP A 58 18.62 1.43 -20.13
C ASP A 58 18.99 1.42 -21.62
N GLN A 59 18.80 2.57 -22.27
CA GLN A 59 19.18 2.77 -23.67
C GLN A 59 20.65 3.18 -23.83
N ALA A 60 21.29 3.67 -22.77
CA ALA A 60 22.68 4.15 -22.81
C ALA A 60 23.69 3.01 -22.66
N GLN A 61 23.38 2.04 -21.78
CA GLN A 61 24.22 0.88 -21.47
C GLN A 61 25.66 1.24 -21.06
N THR A 62 25.87 2.41 -20.45
CA THR A 62 27.18 2.92 -20.04
C THR A 62 27.53 2.53 -18.60
N ALA A 63 28.77 2.81 -18.17
CA ALA A 63 29.14 2.65 -16.76
C ALA A 63 28.33 3.59 -15.86
N ASP A 64 28.13 4.84 -16.31
CA ASP A 64 27.36 5.86 -15.59
C ASP A 64 25.89 5.44 -15.41
N SER A 65 25.27 4.80 -16.42
CA SER A 65 23.87 4.33 -16.31
C SER A 65 23.75 3.20 -15.28
N ARG A 66 24.70 2.25 -15.27
CA ARG A 66 24.76 1.16 -14.28
C ARG A 66 25.00 1.67 -12.87
N GLU A 67 25.83 2.70 -12.72
CA GLU A 67 26.05 3.34 -11.43
C GLU A 67 24.76 3.98 -10.91
N LEU A 68 24.04 4.75 -11.73
CA LEU A 68 22.75 5.34 -11.36
C LEU A 68 21.75 4.27 -10.93
N ILE A 69 21.64 3.16 -11.67
CA ILE A 69 20.75 2.04 -11.32
C ILE A 69 21.15 1.45 -9.96
N THR A 70 22.44 1.33 -9.69
CA THR A 70 22.95 0.85 -8.40
C THR A 70 22.62 1.83 -7.28
N SER A 71 22.75 3.14 -7.51
CA SER A 71 22.36 4.16 -6.55
C SER A 71 20.86 4.13 -6.26
N ILE A 72 20.01 3.90 -7.28
CA ILE A 72 18.56 3.70 -7.11
C ILE A 72 18.28 2.50 -6.21
N ARG A 73 18.90 1.34 -6.49
CA ARG A 73 18.78 0.13 -5.66
C ARG A 73 19.21 0.38 -4.21
N ASN A 74 20.30 1.11 -4.00
CA ASN A 74 20.82 1.42 -2.66
C ASN A 74 19.88 2.29 -1.83
N THR A 75 18.92 2.98 -2.45
CA THR A 75 17.88 3.72 -1.69
C THR A 75 16.89 2.80 -0.98
N GLN A 76 16.81 1.52 -1.37
CA GLN A 76 15.83 0.53 -0.91
C GLN A 76 14.36 0.87 -1.18
N TYR A 77 14.05 2.02 -1.79
CA TYR A 77 12.68 2.37 -2.20
C TYR A 77 12.26 1.60 -3.45
N MET A 78 13.21 1.28 -4.33
CA MET A 78 12.97 0.71 -5.66
C MET A 78 13.94 -0.43 -5.93
N ASP A 79 13.41 -1.52 -6.50
CA ASP A 79 14.16 -2.71 -6.91
C ASP A 79 14.25 -2.79 -8.44
N PRO A 80 15.30 -2.21 -9.06
CA PRO A 80 15.49 -2.22 -10.51
C PRO A 80 16.06 -3.57 -10.99
N ASP A 81 15.26 -4.63 -10.89
CA ASP A 81 15.69 -6.01 -11.20
C ASP A 81 15.40 -6.44 -12.64
N ASN A 82 14.37 -5.87 -13.25
CA ASN A 82 13.93 -6.28 -14.59
C ASN A 82 14.35 -5.26 -15.63
N TYR A 83 15.00 -5.71 -16.69
CA TYR A 83 15.38 -4.88 -17.82
C TYR A 83 14.42 -5.09 -18.98
N VAL A 84 14.00 -4.00 -19.61
CA VAL A 84 13.07 -3.99 -20.75
C VAL A 84 13.68 -3.24 -21.92
N GLN A 85 13.24 -3.55 -23.14
CA GLN A 85 13.81 -2.98 -24.36
C GLN A 85 12.90 -1.98 -25.08
N GLY A 86 11.68 -1.78 -24.59
CA GLY A 86 10.74 -0.86 -25.21
C GLY A 86 9.67 -0.35 -24.25
N TYR A 87 9.05 0.75 -24.66
CA TYR A 87 7.99 1.39 -23.89
C TYR A 87 6.74 0.51 -23.75
N GLN A 88 6.44 -0.32 -24.74
CA GLN A 88 5.31 -1.25 -24.70
C GLN A 88 5.49 -2.36 -23.65
N GLU A 89 6.74 -2.80 -23.42
CA GLU A 89 7.04 -3.72 -22.32
C GLU A 89 6.84 -3.02 -20.97
N ILE A 90 7.30 -1.78 -20.83
CA ILE A 90 7.06 -0.98 -19.61
C ILE A 90 5.57 -0.92 -19.28
N GLU A 91 4.73 -0.57 -20.27
CA GLU A 91 3.28 -0.50 -20.12
C GLU A 91 2.70 -1.84 -19.67
N GLY A 92 3.07 -2.95 -20.32
CA GLY A 92 2.62 -4.28 -19.92
C GLY A 92 3.05 -4.70 -18.50
N TYR A 93 4.24 -4.30 -18.05
CA TYR A 93 4.69 -4.55 -16.66
C TYR A 93 3.93 -3.70 -15.63
N LEU A 94 3.60 -2.45 -15.97
CA LEU A 94 2.81 -1.57 -15.11
C LEU A 94 1.34 -2.00 -15.06
N ASP A 95 0.72 -2.28 -16.21
CA ASP A 95 -0.67 -2.75 -16.31
C ASP A 95 -0.90 -4.07 -15.56
N SER A 96 0.06 -5.00 -15.65
CA SER A 96 -0.02 -6.30 -14.97
C SER A 96 0.29 -6.22 -13.47
N GLY A 97 0.73 -5.07 -12.97
CA GLY A 97 1.15 -4.88 -11.58
C GLY A 97 2.46 -5.59 -11.21
N LYS A 98 3.15 -6.22 -12.19
CA LYS A 98 4.46 -6.84 -11.99
C LYS A 98 5.56 -5.82 -11.68
N ALA A 99 5.41 -4.61 -12.20
CA ALA A 99 6.17 -3.44 -11.79
C ALA A 99 5.21 -2.33 -11.36
N ARG A 100 5.65 -1.49 -10.42
CA ARG A 100 4.92 -0.30 -9.97
C ARG A 100 5.69 0.99 -10.26
N ALA A 101 6.92 0.87 -10.72
CA ALA A 101 7.71 1.98 -11.25
C ALA A 101 8.55 1.53 -12.45
N ALA A 102 8.94 2.49 -13.28
CA ALA A 102 9.84 2.26 -14.40
C ALA A 102 10.87 3.39 -14.49
N VAL A 103 12.14 3.05 -14.75
CA VAL A 103 13.23 4.01 -14.94
C VAL A 103 13.64 3.97 -16.40
N ILE A 104 13.61 5.12 -17.07
CA ILE A 104 13.95 5.27 -18.48
C ILE A 104 15.20 6.14 -18.57
N ILE A 105 16.30 5.51 -18.99
CA ILE A 105 17.59 6.17 -19.20
C ILE A 105 17.78 6.39 -20.70
N PRO A 106 17.91 7.63 -21.17
CA PRO A 106 18.01 7.92 -22.61
C PRO A 106 19.40 7.54 -23.15
N PRO A 107 19.55 7.30 -24.46
CA PRO A 107 20.78 6.78 -25.06
C PRO A 107 21.97 7.75 -24.99
N ASP A 108 21.71 9.05 -24.81
CA ASP A 108 22.70 10.11 -24.68
C ASP A 108 23.16 10.33 -23.23
N PHE A 109 22.63 9.58 -22.25
CA PHE A 109 22.89 9.77 -20.82
C PHE A 109 24.39 9.81 -20.49
N GLY A 110 25.14 8.77 -20.83
CA GLY A 110 26.58 8.72 -20.52
C GLY A 110 27.38 9.83 -21.20
N LYS A 111 27.03 10.18 -22.45
CA LYS A 111 27.66 11.30 -23.17
C LYS A 111 27.39 12.63 -22.50
N LYS A 112 26.18 12.86 -22.00
CA LYS A 112 25.80 14.09 -21.30
C LYS A 112 26.48 14.21 -19.95
N ILE A 113 26.51 13.12 -19.17
CA ILE A 113 27.22 13.10 -17.88
C ILE A 113 28.71 13.41 -18.07
N GLN A 114 29.38 12.73 -19.01
CA GLN A 114 30.80 12.95 -19.31
C GLN A 114 31.08 14.30 -19.98
N GLY A 115 30.17 14.74 -20.85
CA GLY A 115 30.19 16.04 -21.52
C GLY A 115 29.84 17.21 -20.60
N MET A 116 29.48 16.93 -19.34
CA MET A 116 29.02 17.90 -18.34
C MET A 116 27.74 18.65 -18.71
N GLU A 117 26.94 18.08 -19.60
CA GLU A 117 25.60 18.55 -19.94
C GLU A 117 24.55 17.98 -18.97
N GLN A 118 23.38 18.62 -18.88
CA GLN A 118 22.28 18.13 -18.05
C GLN A 118 21.67 16.86 -18.65
N ALA A 119 21.76 15.74 -17.93
CA ALA A 119 21.12 14.49 -18.29
C ALA A 119 19.74 14.37 -17.62
N ASN A 120 18.70 14.14 -18.44
CA ASN A 120 17.34 13.92 -17.95
C ASN A 120 17.05 12.43 -17.92
N VAL A 121 16.71 11.89 -16.75
CA VAL A 121 16.27 10.49 -16.60
C VAL A 121 14.82 10.53 -16.13
N GLN A 122 13.97 9.74 -16.79
CA GLN A 122 12.54 9.71 -16.47
C GLN A 122 12.25 8.55 -15.53
N VAL A 123 11.48 8.81 -14.48
CA VAL A 123 10.94 7.78 -13.60
C VAL A 123 9.42 7.81 -13.72
N LEU A 124 8.83 6.72 -14.19
CA LEU A 124 7.39 6.52 -14.21
C LEU A 124 6.96 5.80 -12.94
N VAL A 125 5.87 6.25 -12.32
CA VAL A 125 5.35 5.63 -11.10
C VAL A 125 3.84 5.43 -11.23
N ASP A 126 3.36 4.26 -10.81
CA ASP A 126 1.94 3.98 -10.66
C ASP A 126 1.34 4.85 -9.54
N GLY A 127 0.44 5.76 -9.92
CA GLY A 127 -0.27 6.67 -9.02
C GLY A 127 -1.54 6.08 -8.39
N SER A 128 -1.88 4.83 -8.69
CA SER A 128 -3.06 4.16 -8.11
C SER A 128 -3.04 4.24 -6.59
N ASP A 129 -1.87 4.07 -5.97
CA ASP A 129 -1.62 4.41 -4.57
C ASP A 129 -0.86 5.76 -4.47
N PRO A 130 -1.53 6.85 -4.06
CA PRO A 130 -0.90 8.17 -3.96
C PRO A 130 0.15 8.24 -2.83
N THR A 131 0.13 7.32 -1.86
CA THR A 131 1.13 7.24 -0.78
C THR A 131 2.43 6.69 -1.35
N VAL A 132 2.36 5.59 -2.09
CA VAL A 132 3.50 4.98 -2.79
C VAL A 132 4.11 5.97 -3.78
N ALA A 133 3.29 6.61 -4.62
CA ALA A 133 3.77 7.55 -5.62
C ALA A 133 4.55 8.74 -5.01
N ARG A 134 4.08 9.30 -3.89
CA ARG A 134 4.77 10.40 -3.19
C ARG A 134 6.09 9.97 -2.57
N ALA A 135 6.13 8.78 -1.97
CA ALA A 135 7.35 8.25 -1.37
C ALA A 135 8.44 8.07 -2.44
N VAL A 136 8.09 7.45 -3.57
CA VAL A 136 9.02 7.28 -4.71
C VAL A 136 9.47 8.63 -5.27
N MET A 137 8.54 9.58 -5.48
CA MET A 137 8.90 10.92 -5.96
C MET A 137 9.89 11.62 -5.04
N SER A 138 9.67 11.56 -3.73
CA SER A 138 10.59 12.13 -2.75
C SER A 138 11.95 11.44 -2.78
N ALA A 139 11.99 10.12 -2.83
CA ALA A 139 13.23 9.34 -2.90
C ALA A 139 14.04 9.64 -4.17
N VAL A 140 13.38 9.69 -5.32
CA VAL A 140 13.98 10.01 -6.62
C VAL A 140 14.49 11.45 -6.64
N GLN A 141 13.74 12.41 -6.11
CA GLN A 141 14.20 13.81 -6.02
C GLN A 141 15.44 13.95 -5.13
N MET A 142 15.45 13.29 -3.96
CA MET A 142 16.61 13.31 -3.06
C MET A 142 17.83 12.63 -3.69
N LEU A 143 17.64 11.50 -4.37
CA LEU A 143 18.71 10.81 -5.09
C LEU A 143 19.30 11.68 -6.20
N GLY A 144 18.44 12.34 -6.98
CA GLY A 144 18.85 13.23 -8.05
C GLY A 144 19.66 14.41 -7.54
N LEU A 145 19.21 15.02 -6.44
CA LEU A 145 19.94 16.11 -5.79
C LEU A 145 21.31 15.64 -5.27
N ASN A 146 21.35 14.52 -4.53
CA ASN A 146 22.60 13.99 -3.98
C ASN A 146 23.61 13.64 -5.07
N LYS A 147 23.19 12.93 -6.12
CA LYS A 147 24.08 12.55 -7.22
C LYS A 147 24.50 13.78 -8.03
N SER A 148 23.63 14.76 -8.20
CA SER A 148 23.97 16.01 -8.85
C SER A 148 25.00 16.83 -8.05
N LEU A 149 24.94 16.81 -6.71
CA LEU A 149 25.93 17.48 -5.86
C LEU A 149 27.28 16.75 -5.91
N GLU A 150 27.28 15.42 -5.88
CA GLU A 150 28.48 14.60 -6.05
C GLU A 150 29.19 14.92 -7.39
N LEU A 151 28.45 14.84 -8.50
CA LEU A 151 28.97 15.17 -9.84
C LEU A 151 29.44 16.62 -9.93
N GLN A 152 28.78 17.56 -9.23
CA GLN A 152 29.23 18.95 -9.18
C GLN A 152 30.53 19.12 -8.39
N SER A 153 30.71 18.38 -7.29
CA SER A 153 31.96 18.38 -6.52
C SER A 153 33.13 17.84 -7.34
N GLU A 154 32.90 16.78 -8.13
CA GLU A 154 33.90 16.25 -9.07
C GLU A 154 34.26 17.26 -10.15
N ARG A 155 33.27 18.00 -10.69
CA ARG A 155 33.50 19.10 -11.65
C ARG A 155 34.39 20.21 -11.07
N LEU A 156 34.15 20.60 -9.82
CA LEU A 156 34.95 21.62 -9.13
C LEU A 156 36.42 21.19 -8.97
N VAL A 157 36.65 19.93 -8.59
CA VAL A 157 38.00 19.37 -8.40
C VAL A 157 38.72 19.18 -9.74
N ALA A 158 38.01 18.75 -10.79
CA ALA A 158 38.61 18.42 -12.08
C ALA A 158 38.97 19.64 -12.95
N ARG A 159 38.22 20.75 -12.88
CA ARG A 159 38.41 21.90 -13.78
C ARG A 159 38.52 23.27 -13.11
N GLY A 160 38.45 23.36 -11.77
CA GLY A 160 38.65 24.61 -11.03
C GLY A 160 37.69 25.76 -11.37
N THR A 161 36.62 25.49 -12.12
CA THR A 161 35.68 26.48 -12.62
C THR A 161 34.25 25.99 -12.39
N ALA A 162 33.53 26.66 -11.48
CA ALA A 162 32.09 26.51 -11.29
C ALA A 162 31.33 27.27 -12.38
N THR A 163 31.48 26.87 -13.63
CA THR A 163 30.72 27.50 -14.73
C THR A 163 29.36 26.81 -14.86
N GLY A 164 28.38 27.34 -14.12
CA GLY A 164 26.97 26.97 -14.22
C GLY A 164 26.40 26.36 -12.93
N LEU A 165 25.28 26.92 -12.46
CA LEU A 165 24.47 26.39 -11.36
C LEU A 165 23.53 25.26 -11.80
N GLU A 166 23.68 24.76 -13.03
CA GLU A 166 22.78 23.75 -13.58
C GLU A 166 23.12 22.36 -13.01
N LEU A 167 22.11 21.71 -12.45
CA LEU A 167 22.23 20.37 -11.87
C LEU A 167 22.60 19.36 -12.99
N PRO A 168 23.77 18.70 -12.94
CA PRO A 168 24.19 17.65 -13.89
C PRO A 168 23.13 16.61 -14.22
N LEU A 169 22.34 16.24 -13.21
CA LEU A 169 21.38 15.17 -13.27
C LEU A 169 20.00 15.70 -12.87
N ASN A 170 19.02 15.49 -13.74
CA ASN A 170 17.65 15.82 -13.48
C ASN A 170 16.78 14.56 -13.59
N LEU A 171 16.28 14.09 -12.44
CA LEU A 171 15.38 12.96 -12.39
C LEU A 171 13.93 13.47 -12.45
N VAL A 172 13.31 13.29 -13.62
CA VAL A 172 11.94 13.74 -13.87
C VAL A 172 10.97 12.62 -13.54
N THR A 173 10.22 12.76 -12.45
CA THR A 173 9.19 11.76 -12.09
C THR A 173 7.86 12.09 -12.76
N ARG A 174 7.19 11.10 -13.34
CA ARG A 174 5.86 11.20 -13.95
C ARG A 174 4.94 10.14 -13.37
N VAL A 175 3.78 10.57 -12.90
CA VAL A 175 2.77 9.70 -12.29
C VAL A 175 1.75 9.26 -13.34
N TRP A 176 1.48 7.97 -13.41
CA TRP A 176 0.45 7.36 -14.25
C TRP A 176 -0.78 6.97 -13.43
N TYR A 177 -1.91 6.73 -14.10
CA TYR A 177 -3.23 6.37 -13.52
C TYR A 177 -3.89 7.43 -12.62
N ASN A 178 -3.14 8.17 -11.81
CA ASN A 178 -3.64 9.26 -10.96
C ASN A 178 -2.65 10.45 -10.93
N PRO A 179 -2.50 11.20 -12.04
CA PRO A 179 -1.54 12.31 -12.13
C PRO A 179 -1.76 13.40 -11.07
N ASP A 180 -3.02 13.65 -10.69
CA ASP A 180 -3.42 14.62 -9.67
C ASP A 180 -3.27 14.10 -8.24
N MET A 181 -2.88 12.83 -8.05
CA MET A 181 -2.78 12.15 -6.75
C MET A 181 -4.03 12.33 -5.86
N ARG A 182 -5.22 12.25 -6.48
CA ARG A 182 -6.49 12.45 -5.76
C ARG A 182 -6.74 11.27 -4.84
N SER A 183 -6.58 11.48 -3.53
CA SER A 183 -6.84 10.44 -2.52
C SER A 183 -8.26 9.89 -2.55
N ARG A 184 -9.24 10.66 -3.09
CA ARG A 184 -10.63 10.22 -3.23
C ARG A 184 -10.77 8.98 -4.11
N VAL A 185 -9.99 8.89 -5.20
CA VAL A 185 -10.08 7.77 -6.17
C VAL A 185 -9.60 6.46 -5.53
N PHE A 186 -8.61 6.54 -4.64
CA PHE A 186 -8.09 5.38 -3.90
C PHE A 186 -8.94 5.02 -2.67
N ASN A 187 -9.35 6.02 -1.87
CA ASN A 187 -10.01 5.77 -0.58
C ASN A 187 -11.49 5.42 -0.70
N ILE A 188 -12.22 5.95 -1.70
CA ILE A 188 -13.67 5.72 -1.82
C ILE A 188 -13.99 4.23 -1.99
N PRO A 189 -13.36 3.48 -2.92
CA PRO A 189 -13.61 2.04 -3.04
C PRO A 189 -13.33 1.27 -1.76
N ALA A 190 -12.23 1.60 -1.06
CA ALA A 190 -11.88 0.95 0.21
C ALA A 190 -12.95 1.21 1.30
N LEU A 191 -13.44 2.44 1.40
CA LEU A 191 -14.50 2.80 2.34
C LEU A 191 -15.82 2.10 2.02
N ILE A 192 -16.18 1.94 0.74
CA ILE A 192 -17.38 1.18 0.34
C ILE A 192 -17.28 -0.26 0.85
N GLY A 193 -16.13 -0.92 0.68
CA GLY A 193 -15.90 -2.27 1.19
C GLY A 193 -16.08 -2.36 2.71
N LEU A 194 -15.51 -1.41 3.45
CA LEU A 194 -15.59 -1.37 4.91
C LEU A 194 -17.01 -1.09 5.41
N ILE A 195 -17.74 -0.19 4.73
CA ILE A 195 -19.15 0.09 5.03
C ILE A 195 -20.00 -1.15 4.75
N LEU A 196 -19.83 -1.79 3.59
CA LEU A 196 -20.57 -3.01 3.24
C LEU A 196 -20.29 -4.13 4.24
N GLN A 197 -19.04 -4.35 4.62
CA GLN A 197 -18.67 -5.32 5.66
C GLN A 197 -19.41 -5.03 6.98
N SER A 198 -19.41 -3.77 7.42
CA SER A 198 -20.08 -3.36 8.66
C SER A 198 -21.59 -3.57 8.59
N VAL A 199 -22.22 -3.18 7.48
CA VAL A 199 -23.66 -3.34 7.26
C VAL A 199 -24.05 -4.82 7.23
N ILE A 200 -23.32 -5.65 6.49
CA ILE A 200 -23.58 -7.10 6.42
C ILE A 200 -23.40 -7.74 7.81
N ALA A 201 -22.32 -7.42 8.53
CA ALA A 201 -22.09 -7.94 9.87
C ALA A 201 -23.21 -7.55 10.85
N MET A 202 -23.68 -6.31 10.77
CA MET A 202 -24.77 -5.79 11.60
C MET A 202 -26.11 -6.48 11.27
N LEU A 203 -26.45 -6.62 9.98
CA LEU A 203 -27.67 -7.31 9.53
C LEU A 203 -27.68 -8.78 9.97
N THR A 204 -26.54 -9.47 9.82
CA THR A 204 -26.36 -10.86 10.25
C THR A 204 -26.55 -11.00 11.76
N SER A 205 -25.93 -10.11 12.55
CA SER A 205 -26.08 -10.10 14.01
C SER A 205 -27.54 -9.89 14.42
N PHE A 206 -28.24 -8.91 13.83
CA PHE A 206 -29.64 -8.66 14.12
C PHE A 206 -30.56 -9.80 13.70
N SER A 207 -30.32 -10.43 12.54
CA SER A 207 -31.08 -11.58 12.09
C SER A 207 -31.01 -12.74 13.09
N ILE A 208 -29.82 -13.01 13.63
CA ILE A 208 -29.61 -14.07 14.63
C ILE A 208 -30.28 -13.69 15.97
N VAL A 209 -30.07 -12.47 16.45
CA VAL A 209 -30.65 -12.01 17.73
C VAL A 209 -32.17 -11.99 17.67
N ARG A 210 -32.75 -11.47 16.59
CA ARG A 210 -34.20 -11.43 16.37
C ARG A 210 -34.83 -12.82 16.46
N GLU A 211 -34.15 -13.84 15.93
CA GLU A 211 -34.65 -15.21 15.94
C GLU A 211 -34.54 -15.88 17.30
N LYS A 212 -33.50 -15.51 18.06
CA LYS A 212 -33.34 -15.94 19.44
C LYS A 212 -34.40 -15.30 20.34
N GLU A 213 -34.71 -14.02 20.16
CA GLU A 213 -35.71 -13.30 20.95
C GLU A 213 -37.14 -13.73 20.63
N ARG A 214 -37.44 -14.02 19.36
CA ARG A 214 -38.76 -14.50 18.93
C ARG A 214 -38.99 -15.99 19.20
N GLY A 215 -37.99 -16.72 19.68
CA GLY A 215 -38.07 -18.17 19.93
C GLY A 215 -38.14 -19.03 18.67
N THR A 216 -38.07 -18.43 17.48
CA THR A 216 -38.15 -19.14 16.19
C THR A 216 -36.89 -19.96 15.87
N MET A 217 -35.83 -19.81 16.65
CA MET A 217 -34.63 -20.63 16.57
C MET A 217 -34.94 -22.13 16.79
N GLU A 218 -35.86 -22.44 17.71
CA GLU A 218 -36.26 -23.82 18.01
C GLU A 218 -37.03 -24.44 16.84
N THR A 219 -37.88 -23.64 16.16
CA THR A 219 -38.61 -24.06 14.96
C THR A 219 -37.67 -24.37 13.79
N LEU A 220 -36.57 -23.63 13.65
CA LEU A 220 -35.56 -23.90 12.64
C LEU A 220 -34.78 -25.20 12.92
N LEU A 221 -34.57 -25.55 14.19
CA LEU A 221 -33.84 -26.76 14.57
C LEU A 221 -34.62 -28.06 14.36
N ILE A 222 -35.96 -27.99 14.29
CA ILE A 222 -36.84 -29.15 14.01
C ILE A 222 -37.23 -29.26 12.53
N CYS A 223 -36.84 -28.29 11.69
CA CYS A 223 -37.10 -28.31 10.25
C CYS A 223 -36.22 -29.40 9.59
N PRO A 224 -36.74 -30.16 8.59
CA PRO A 224 -35.95 -31.18 7.88
C PRO A 224 -34.82 -30.61 6.99
N ALA A 225 -34.51 -29.32 7.07
CA ALA A 225 -33.43 -28.67 6.35
C ALA A 225 -32.08 -28.84 7.08
N THR A 226 -31.00 -29.00 6.31
CA THR A 226 -29.63 -29.08 6.83
C THR A 226 -29.14 -27.72 7.33
N ARG A 227 -28.15 -27.72 8.24
CA ARG A 227 -27.56 -26.47 8.77
C ARG A 227 -27.06 -25.54 7.66
N THR A 228 -26.48 -26.11 6.60
CA THR A 228 -25.98 -25.35 5.45
C THR A 228 -27.10 -24.73 4.62
N GLU A 229 -28.22 -25.44 4.40
CA GLU A 229 -29.38 -24.89 3.69
C GLU A 229 -30.03 -23.74 4.47
N ILE A 230 -30.12 -23.86 5.79
CA ILE A 230 -30.66 -22.80 6.67
C ILE A 230 -29.76 -21.56 6.65
N VAL A 231 -28.44 -21.74 6.65
CA VAL A 231 -27.48 -20.63 6.60
C VAL A 231 -27.52 -19.96 5.22
N LEU A 232 -27.38 -20.70 4.11
CA LEU A 232 -27.36 -20.14 2.75
C LEU A 232 -28.69 -19.55 2.31
N GLY A 233 -29.83 -20.07 2.79
CA GLY A 233 -31.15 -19.51 2.49
C GLY A 233 -31.44 -18.20 3.21
N LYS A 234 -30.59 -17.80 4.18
CA LYS A 234 -30.83 -16.69 5.09
C LYS A 234 -29.74 -15.62 5.09
N PHE A 235 -28.50 -15.98 4.75
CA PHE A 235 -27.31 -15.13 4.71
C PHE A 235 -26.70 -15.16 3.30
#